data_AF-A0A090E4A4-F1
#
_entry.id   AF-A0A090E4A4-F1
#
_cell.length_a   1.000
_cell.length_b   1.000
_cell.length_c   1.000
_cell.angle_alpha   90.00
_cell.angle_beta   90.00
_cell.angle_gamma   90.00
#
_symmetry.space_group_name_H-M   'P 1'
#
loop_
_entity.id
_entity.type
_entity.pdbx_description
1 polymer ?
#
loop_
_entity_poly.entity_id
_entity_poly.type
_entity_poly.pdbx_seq_one_letter_code
_entity_poly.pdbx_strand_id
1 'polypeptide(L)'
;MYKFLIFSLLCLFSFTFVYSHEAHKEIEKNESIQEIIPTQDQPTTIQFGGRPQSWTQWIGSFHFIFLHFPIALIAMTAISEFLFAWYNRPIFDYAARFMLVSAAILAIPTALLGLIYSYTATYTGLLAEFVWWHMWAGISTAIFAIIVAFMRERYGTTKLYYTCLILLFLLVNITGFLGGGMTFGPYHMHPPL
;
A
#
# COMPACT_ATOMS: atom_id res chain seq x y z
N MET A 1 -26.56 9.18 10.25
CA MET A 1 -25.81 8.12 10.98
C MET A 1 -24.44 7.83 10.37
N TYR A 2 -24.29 7.74 9.04
CA TYR A 2 -22.99 7.52 8.38
C TYR A 2 -21.98 8.66 8.54
N LYS A 3 -22.44 9.93 8.64
CA LYS A 3 -21.58 11.11 8.91
C LYS A 3 -20.71 10.97 10.17
N PHE A 4 -21.30 10.47 11.27
CA PHE A 4 -20.57 10.26 12.53
C PHE A 4 -19.60 9.06 12.46
N LEU A 5 -19.96 8.01 11.73
CA LEU A 5 -19.10 6.84 11.56
C LEU A 5 -17.86 7.18 10.71
N ILE A 6 -18.03 7.95 9.63
CA ILE A 6 -16.90 8.40 8.80
C ILE A 6 -16.01 9.37 9.59
N PHE A 7 -16.59 10.32 10.33
CA PHE A 7 -15.84 11.25 11.17
C PHE A 7 -15.08 10.52 12.30
N SER A 8 -15.72 9.54 12.96
CA SER A 8 -15.10 8.73 14.02
C SER A 8 -13.93 7.88 13.50
N LEU A 9 -14.03 7.32 12.29
CA LEU A 9 -12.95 6.54 11.68
C LEU A 9 -11.79 7.42 11.20
N LEU A 10 -12.08 8.64 10.76
CA LEU A 10 -11.05 9.66 10.44
C LEU A 10 -10.29 10.10 11.70
N CYS A 11 -10.96 10.27 12.83
CA CYS A 11 -10.31 10.56 14.11
C CYS A 11 -9.42 9.40 14.58
N LEU A 12 -9.83 8.14 14.40
CA LEU A 12 -9.00 6.98 14.75
C LEU A 12 -7.70 6.93 13.95
N PHE A 13 -7.70 7.36 12.69
CA PHE A 13 -6.49 7.47 11.86
C PHE A 13 -5.47 8.49 12.42
N SER A 14 -5.94 9.58 13.03
CA SER A 14 -5.07 10.55 13.70
C SER A 14 -4.43 10.01 14.98
N PHE A 15 -5.12 9.13 15.72
CA PHE A 15 -4.61 8.58 16.97
C PHE A 15 -3.50 7.53 16.77
N THR A 16 -3.52 6.75 15.69
CA THR A 16 -2.44 5.79 15.37
C THR A 16 -1.11 6.49 15.04
N PHE A 17 -1.14 7.72 14.52
CA PHE A 17 0.06 8.52 14.27
C PHE A 17 0.68 9.06 15.57
N VAL A 18 -0.15 9.41 16.56
CA VAL A 18 0.30 9.95 17.86
C VAL A 18 0.84 8.84 18.77
N TYR A 19 0.26 7.64 18.76
CA TYR A 19 0.72 6.54 19.61
C TYR A 19 2.11 5.99 19.20
N SER A 20 2.52 6.20 17.94
CA SER A 20 3.87 5.88 17.47
C SER A 20 4.96 6.75 18.12
N HIS A 21 4.61 7.89 18.71
CA HIS A 21 5.57 8.83 19.32
C HIS A 21 5.90 8.48 20.79
N GLU A 22 5.07 7.71 21.49
CA GLU A 22 5.28 7.43 22.93
C GLU A 22 6.16 6.20 23.20
N ALA A 23 6.27 5.26 22.27
CA ALA A 23 7.17 4.11 22.38
C ALA A 23 8.67 4.48 22.30
N HIS A 24 8.98 5.74 21.95
CA HIS A 24 10.34 6.27 21.76
C HIS A 24 11.13 6.52 23.05
N LYS A 25 10.51 6.52 24.24
CA LYS A 25 11.20 6.93 25.48
C LYS A 25 11.92 5.81 26.24
N GLU A 26 11.55 4.56 26.01
CA GLU A 26 12.04 3.42 26.82
C GLU A 26 13.28 2.73 26.21
N ILE A 27 13.55 2.91 24.91
CA ILE A 27 14.58 2.12 24.18
C ILE A 27 15.93 2.85 24.10
N GLU A 28 15.96 4.18 24.31
CA GLU A 28 17.17 5.02 24.16
C GLU A 28 18.32 4.69 25.14
N LYS A 29 18.11 3.83 26.14
CA LYS A 29 19.12 3.62 27.20
C LYS A 29 20.19 2.57 26.91
N ASN A 30 20.07 1.70 25.90
CA ASN A 30 20.85 0.45 25.91
C ASN A 30 21.72 0.08 24.70
N GLU A 31 21.90 0.92 23.68
CA GLU A 31 22.70 0.52 22.50
C GLU A 31 23.77 1.55 22.11
N SER A 32 24.61 1.92 23.08
CA SER A 32 25.90 2.52 22.77
C SER A 32 26.93 1.42 22.44
N ILE A 33 27.57 1.56 21.27
CA ILE A 33 28.85 0.95 20.84
C ILE A 33 28.71 -0.29 19.95
N GLN A 34 28.90 -0.12 18.64
CA GLN A 34 29.95 -0.82 17.89
C GLN A 34 30.22 -0.17 16.51
N GLU A 35 31.39 0.45 16.42
CA GLU A 35 32.01 1.04 15.23
C GLU A 35 32.60 -0.09 14.35
N ILE A 36 32.26 -0.13 13.06
CA ILE A 36 32.73 -1.17 12.13
C ILE A 36 33.81 -0.57 11.19
N ILE A 37 35.03 -1.09 11.32
CA ILE A 37 36.20 -0.81 10.46
C ILE A 37 36.04 -1.57 9.13
N PRO A 38 36.30 -0.95 7.95
CA PRO A 38 36.14 -1.64 6.67
C PRO A 38 37.39 -2.45 6.30
N THR A 39 37.22 -3.74 6.02
CA THR A 39 38.24 -4.56 5.32
C THR A 39 37.85 -4.78 3.88
N GLN A 40 38.82 -4.44 3.03
CA GLN A 40 38.83 -4.44 1.57
C GLN A 40 38.83 -5.87 1.00
N ASP A 41 38.21 -6.02 -0.19
CA ASP A 41 38.40 -7.06 -1.22
C ASP A 41 37.10 -7.78 -1.66
N GLN A 42 36.28 -7.07 -2.42
CA GLN A 42 35.36 -7.65 -3.41
C GLN A 42 35.47 -6.84 -4.70
N PRO A 43 35.55 -7.47 -5.89
CA PRO A 43 35.58 -6.74 -7.15
C PRO A 43 34.28 -5.95 -7.27
N THR A 44 34.40 -4.63 -7.25
CA THR A 44 33.33 -3.65 -7.47
C THR A 44 32.77 -3.80 -8.88
N THR A 45 31.89 -4.76 -9.10
CA THR A 45 30.80 -4.60 -10.05
C THR A 45 29.68 -3.88 -9.30
N ILE A 46 29.87 -2.58 -9.08
CA ILE A 46 28.75 -1.74 -8.69
C ILE A 46 27.83 -1.64 -9.92
N GLN A 47 26.93 -2.61 -10.06
CA GLN A 47 25.81 -2.61 -11.00
C GLN A 47 24.78 -1.58 -10.50
N PHE A 48 25.11 -0.30 -10.59
CA PHE A 48 24.10 0.75 -10.55
C PHE A 48 23.29 0.70 -11.85
N GLY A 49 22.12 0.07 -11.80
CA GLY A 49 21.14 0.05 -12.89
C GLY A 49 21.08 -1.25 -13.68
N GLY A 50 20.62 -2.33 -13.04
CA GLY A 50 20.43 -3.62 -13.71
C GLY A 50 19.35 -3.54 -14.79
N ARG A 51 19.74 -3.72 -16.07
CA ARG A 51 18.80 -4.04 -17.14
C ARG A 51 18.03 -5.32 -16.75
N PRO A 52 16.72 -5.43 -17.04
CA PRO A 52 15.98 -6.66 -16.81
C PRO A 52 16.69 -7.80 -17.55
N GLN A 53 16.99 -8.89 -16.83
CA GLN A 53 17.74 -10.02 -17.36
C GLN A 53 16.88 -10.87 -18.31
N SER A 54 15.55 -10.75 -18.20
CA SER A 54 14.58 -11.46 -19.03
C SER A 54 13.42 -10.54 -19.47
N TRP A 55 12.75 -10.91 -20.56
CA TRP A 55 11.50 -10.29 -21.00
C TRP A 55 10.41 -10.34 -19.93
N THR A 56 10.37 -11.40 -19.12
CA THR A 56 9.43 -11.56 -17.99
C THR A 56 9.69 -10.56 -16.87
N GLN A 57 10.95 -10.26 -16.57
CA GLN A 57 11.31 -9.26 -15.56
C GLN A 57 10.98 -7.84 -16.06
N TRP A 58 11.22 -7.56 -17.35
CA TRP A 58 10.86 -6.27 -17.95
C TRP A 58 9.36 -6.03 -17.92
N ILE A 59 8.55 -7.02 -18.30
CA ILE A 59 7.10 -6.87 -18.23
C ILE A 59 6.61 -6.71 -16.78
N GLY A 60 7.14 -7.51 -15.84
CA GLY A 60 6.80 -7.38 -14.41
C GLY A 60 7.15 -6.01 -13.83
N SER A 61 8.20 -5.35 -14.32
CA SER A 61 8.61 -4.02 -13.85
C SER A 61 7.55 -2.93 -14.12
N PHE A 62 6.63 -3.14 -15.07
CA PHE A 62 5.52 -2.21 -15.27
C PHE A 62 4.56 -2.14 -14.08
N HIS A 63 4.60 -3.10 -13.14
CA HIS A 63 3.78 -3.01 -11.93
C HIS A 63 4.01 -1.69 -11.17
N PHE A 64 5.23 -1.12 -11.21
CA PHE A 64 5.53 0.18 -10.59
C PHE A 64 4.74 1.32 -11.20
N ILE A 65 4.44 1.26 -12.50
CA ILE A 65 3.61 2.27 -13.17
C ILE A 65 2.15 2.00 -12.87
N PHE A 66 1.72 0.74 -13.00
CA PHE A 66 0.33 0.35 -12.85
C PHE A 66 -0.19 0.49 -11.42
N LEU A 67 0.66 0.34 -10.38
CA LEU A 67 0.23 0.43 -8.99
C LEU A 67 -0.28 1.82 -8.59
N HIS A 68 0.15 2.89 -9.26
CA HIS A 68 -0.25 4.25 -8.90
C HIS A 68 -1.74 4.47 -9.15
N PHE A 69 -2.31 3.83 -10.17
CA PHE A 69 -3.71 3.99 -10.52
C PHE A 69 -4.67 3.44 -9.46
N PRO A 70 -4.66 2.14 -9.09
CA PRO A 70 -5.57 1.62 -8.09
C PRO A 70 -5.37 2.28 -6.72
N ILE A 71 -4.12 2.62 -6.34
CA ILE A 71 -3.85 3.33 -5.07
C ILE A 71 -4.54 4.70 -5.06
N ALA A 72 -4.30 5.53 -6.07
CA ALA A 72 -4.89 6.86 -6.15
C ALA A 72 -6.42 6.80 -6.28
N LEU A 73 -6.95 5.88 -7.08
CA LEU A 73 -8.39 5.74 -7.29
C LEU A 73 -9.12 5.24 -6.03
N ILE A 74 -8.56 4.32 -5.26
CA ILE A 74 -9.13 3.88 -3.97
C ILE A 74 -9.12 5.03 -2.97
N ALA A 75 -8.01 5.77 -2.87
CA ALA A 75 -7.93 6.94 -2.00
C ALA A 75 -8.96 8.02 -2.39
N MET A 76 -9.06 8.35 -3.68
CA MET A 76 -10.02 9.32 -4.17
C MET A 76 -11.47 8.83 -4.06
N THR A 77 -11.72 7.53 -4.13
CA THR A 77 -13.03 6.94 -3.82
C THR A 77 -13.43 7.25 -2.38
N ALA A 78 -12.54 7.02 -1.42
CA ALA A 78 -12.81 7.32 0.00
C ALA A 78 -13.07 8.81 0.23
N ILE A 79 -12.28 9.69 -0.41
CA ILE A 79 -12.48 11.14 -0.35
C ILE A 79 -13.83 11.55 -0.98
N SER A 80 -14.17 11.01 -2.14
CA SER A 80 -15.41 11.34 -2.83
C SER A 80 -16.64 10.85 -2.07
N GLU A 81 -16.56 9.66 -1.44
CA GLU A 81 -17.61 9.17 -0.53
C GLU A 81 -17.78 10.06 0.70
N PHE A 82 -16.68 10.58 1.26
CA PHE A 82 -16.73 11.55 2.36
C PHE A 82 -17.40 12.86 1.91
N LEU A 83 -17.02 13.38 0.76
CA LEU A 83 -17.62 14.59 0.18
C LEU A 83 -19.10 14.38 -0.14
N PHE A 84 -19.47 13.20 -0.66
CA PHE A 84 -20.87 12.84 -0.87
C PHE A 84 -21.64 12.82 0.44
N ALA A 85 -21.09 12.19 1.49
CA ALA A 85 -21.72 12.16 2.80
C ALA A 85 -21.89 13.58 3.39
N TRP A 86 -20.94 14.49 3.18
CA TRP A 86 -20.98 15.84 3.73
C TRP A 86 -21.91 16.78 2.96
N TYR A 87 -21.70 16.89 1.65
CA TYR A 87 -22.38 17.85 0.77
C TYR A 87 -23.65 17.31 0.11
N ASN A 88 -23.84 15.99 0.11
CA ASN A 88 -24.99 15.31 -0.50
C ASN A 88 -25.24 15.70 -1.97
N ARG A 89 -24.16 15.92 -2.73
CA ARG A 89 -24.21 16.27 -4.16
C ARG A 89 -24.00 15.01 -5.00
N PRO A 90 -24.87 14.72 -5.99
CA PRO A 90 -24.82 13.46 -6.76
C PRO A 90 -23.51 13.31 -7.56
N ILE A 91 -22.85 14.41 -7.90
CA ILE A 91 -21.55 14.38 -8.60
C ILE A 91 -20.48 13.56 -7.85
N PHE A 92 -20.47 13.62 -6.51
CA PHE A 92 -19.51 12.88 -5.70
C PHE A 92 -19.83 11.39 -5.61
N ASP A 93 -21.11 11.01 -5.68
CA ASP A 93 -21.55 9.61 -5.74
C ASP A 93 -21.15 8.96 -7.07
N TYR A 94 -21.43 9.64 -8.20
CA TYR A 94 -21.04 9.17 -9.52
C TYR A 94 -19.51 9.06 -9.67
N ALA A 95 -18.77 10.06 -9.17
CA ALA A 95 -17.31 10.04 -9.19
C ALA A 95 -16.75 8.89 -8.35
N ALA A 96 -17.25 8.67 -7.13
CA ALA A 96 -16.81 7.59 -6.26
C ALA A 96 -17.05 6.21 -6.91
N ARG A 97 -18.23 6.00 -7.49
CA ARG A 97 -18.56 4.75 -8.19
C ARG A 97 -17.63 4.52 -9.38
N PHE A 98 -17.41 5.54 -10.22
CA PHE A 98 -16.50 5.44 -11.36
C PHE A 98 -15.08 5.08 -10.91
N MET A 99 -14.53 5.82 -9.93
CA MET A 99 -13.17 5.59 -9.43
C MET A 99 -13.00 4.20 -8.82
N LEU A 100 -13.97 3.72 -8.05
CA LEU A 100 -13.91 2.39 -7.44
C LEU A 100 -13.91 1.27 -8.48
N VAL A 101 -14.77 1.38 -9.51
CA VAL A 101 -14.83 0.39 -10.59
C VAL A 101 -13.53 0.42 -11.41
N SER A 102 -13.04 1.61 -11.75
CA SER A 102 -11.75 1.76 -12.43
C SER A 102 -10.60 1.19 -11.61
N ALA A 103 -10.59 1.39 -10.28
CA ALA A 103 -9.58 0.83 -9.40
C ALA A 103 -9.62 -0.70 -9.39
N ALA A 104 -10.82 -1.30 -9.30
CA ALA A 104 -10.98 -2.75 -9.32
C ALA A 104 -10.49 -3.37 -10.64
N ILE A 105 -10.77 -2.73 -11.77
CA ILE A 105 -10.29 -3.18 -13.09
C ILE A 105 -8.77 -3.09 -13.18
N LEU A 106 -8.17 -1.97 -12.74
CA LEU A 106 -6.73 -1.74 -12.83
C LEU A 106 -5.92 -2.50 -11.77
N ALA A 107 -6.54 -2.92 -10.67
CA ALA A 107 -5.90 -3.75 -9.66
C ALA A 107 -5.53 -5.14 -10.20
N ILE A 108 -6.30 -5.67 -11.17
CA ILE A 108 -6.03 -6.98 -11.80
C ILE A 108 -4.68 -7.00 -12.52
N PRO A 109 -4.43 -6.16 -13.55
CA PRO A 109 -3.13 -6.15 -14.22
C PRO A 109 -2.01 -5.75 -13.26
N THR A 110 -2.26 -4.86 -12.30
CA THR A 110 -1.26 -4.49 -11.28
C THR A 110 -0.79 -5.70 -10.47
N ALA A 111 -1.72 -6.50 -9.94
CA ALA A 111 -1.40 -7.68 -9.14
C ALA A 111 -0.73 -8.78 -9.97
N LEU A 112 -1.19 -8.99 -11.21
CA LEU A 112 -0.56 -9.94 -12.13
C LEU A 112 0.88 -9.57 -12.47
N LEU A 113 1.14 -8.29 -12.79
CA LEU A 113 2.48 -7.81 -13.07
C LEU A 113 3.40 -7.91 -11.84
N GLY A 114 2.88 -7.60 -10.65
CA GLY A 114 3.61 -7.74 -9.39
C GLY A 114 3.97 -9.20 -9.08
N LEU A 115 3.06 -10.13 -9.35
CA LEU A 115 3.30 -11.56 -9.20
C LEU A 115 4.35 -12.06 -10.20
N ILE A 116 4.31 -11.62 -11.46
CA ILE A 116 5.37 -11.94 -12.44
C ILE A 116 6.72 -11.40 -11.94
N TYR A 117 6.75 -10.18 -11.40
CA TYR A 117 7.97 -9.58 -10.89
C TYR A 117 8.55 -10.36 -9.70
N SER A 118 7.72 -10.80 -8.76
CA SER A 118 8.16 -11.52 -7.55
C SER A 118 8.83 -12.86 -7.89
N TYR A 119 8.36 -13.60 -8.90
CA TYR A 119 8.98 -14.86 -9.33
C TYR A 119 10.32 -14.67 -10.05
N THR A 120 10.60 -13.49 -10.58
CA THR A 120 11.85 -13.20 -11.31
C THR A 120 12.96 -12.63 -10.43
N ALA A 121 12.61 -12.11 -9.25
CA ALA A 121 13.54 -11.47 -8.34
C ALA A 121 13.88 -12.40 -7.17
N THR A 122 15.18 -12.61 -6.92
CA THR A 122 15.64 -13.40 -5.77
C THR A 122 15.90 -12.47 -4.59
N TYR A 123 15.18 -12.69 -3.49
CA TYR A 123 15.35 -11.94 -2.25
C TYR A 123 15.81 -12.86 -1.13
N THR A 124 16.69 -12.38 -0.26
CA THR A 124 17.23 -13.14 0.88
C THR A 124 17.06 -12.37 2.19
N GLY A 125 17.06 -13.11 3.30
CA GLY A 125 16.93 -12.54 4.65
C GLY A 125 15.61 -11.80 4.85
N LEU A 126 15.66 -10.70 5.59
CA LEU A 126 14.49 -9.89 5.96
C LEU A 126 13.71 -9.38 4.73
N LEU A 127 14.39 -9.09 3.61
CA LEU A 127 13.75 -8.62 2.38
C LEU A 127 12.80 -9.66 1.76
N ALA A 128 13.08 -10.96 1.93
CA ALA A 128 12.21 -12.03 1.46
C ALA A 128 10.86 -12.05 2.21
N GLU A 129 10.87 -11.72 3.50
CA GLU A 129 9.65 -11.62 4.31
C GLU A 129 8.80 -10.43 3.85
N PHE A 130 9.41 -9.27 3.59
CA PHE A 130 8.70 -8.10 3.05
C PHE A 130 8.04 -8.42 1.72
N VAL A 131 8.73 -9.12 0.82
CA VAL A 131 8.19 -9.53 -0.50
C VAL A 131 7.02 -10.48 -0.33
N TRP A 132 7.13 -11.47 0.57
CA TRP A 132 6.04 -12.41 0.85
C TRP A 132 4.79 -11.68 1.34
N TRP A 133 4.92 -10.83 2.36
CA TRP A 133 3.79 -10.07 2.91
C TRP A 133 3.22 -9.08 1.89
N HIS A 134 4.07 -8.38 1.13
CA HIS A 134 3.63 -7.45 0.10
C HIS A 134 2.85 -8.16 -1.02
N MET A 135 3.33 -9.32 -1.48
CA MET A 135 2.69 -10.08 -2.55
C MET A 135 1.27 -10.51 -2.13
N TRP A 136 1.14 -11.11 -0.96
CA TRP A 136 -0.16 -11.55 -0.46
C TRP A 136 -1.09 -10.37 -0.16
N ALA A 137 -0.58 -9.28 0.46
CA ALA A 137 -1.36 -8.07 0.70
C ALA A 137 -1.85 -7.43 -0.61
N GLY A 138 -1.02 -7.42 -1.66
CA GLY A 138 -1.38 -6.92 -2.99
C GLY A 138 -2.48 -7.76 -3.65
N ILE A 139 -2.37 -9.09 -3.61
CA ILE A 139 -3.41 -10.01 -4.14
C ILE A 139 -4.71 -9.84 -3.36
N SER A 140 -4.65 -9.81 -2.02
CA SER A 140 -5.80 -9.57 -1.17
C SER A 140 -6.46 -8.22 -1.46
N THR A 141 -5.66 -7.17 -1.67
CA THR A 141 -6.16 -5.84 -2.06
C THR A 141 -6.91 -5.88 -3.37
N ALA A 142 -6.37 -6.54 -4.40
CA ALA A 142 -7.02 -6.63 -5.71
C ALA A 142 -8.36 -7.38 -5.64
N ILE A 143 -8.39 -8.54 -4.96
CA ILE A 143 -9.62 -9.31 -4.75
C ILE A 143 -10.63 -8.48 -3.95
N PHE A 144 -10.18 -7.83 -2.88
CA PHE A 144 -11.06 -7.05 -2.02
C PHE A 144 -11.62 -5.81 -2.72
N ALA A 145 -10.82 -5.14 -3.59
CA ALA A 145 -11.29 -4.03 -4.41
C ALA A 145 -12.46 -4.46 -5.33
N ILE A 146 -12.35 -5.63 -5.95
CA ILE A 146 -13.42 -6.20 -6.79
C ILE A 146 -14.68 -6.49 -5.96
N ILE A 147 -14.53 -7.09 -4.77
CA ILE A 147 -15.65 -7.38 -3.86
C ILE A 147 -16.34 -6.08 -3.44
N VAL A 148 -15.59 -5.05 -3.07
CA VAL A 148 -16.13 -3.75 -2.65
C VAL A 148 -16.83 -3.04 -3.81
N ALA A 149 -16.27 -3.08 -5.02
CA ALA A 149 -16.90 -2.56 -6.23
C ALA A 149 -18.22 -3.28 -6.55
N PHE A 150 -18.22 -4.61 -6.50
CA PHE A 150 -19.42 -5.42 -6.72
C PHE A 150 -20.49 -5.15 -5.65
N MET A 151 -20.09 -5.04 -4.39
CA MET A 151 -21.00 -4.74 -3.29
C MET A 151 -21.63 -3.36 -3.45
N ARG A 152 -20.86 -2.36 -3.90
CA ARG A 152 -21.39 -1.03 -4.23
C ARG A 152 -22.43 -1.11 -5.34
N GLU A 153 -22.15 -1.83 -6.41
CA GLU A 153 -23.06 -1.95 -7.54
C GLU A 153 -24.36 -2.70 -7.18
N ARG A 154 -24.25 -3.76 -6.38
CA ARG A 154 -25.38 -4.63 -6.05
C ARG A 154 -26.26 -4.09 -4.93
N TYR A 155 -25.66 -3.49 -3.91
CA TYR A 155 -26.36 -3.11 -2.67
C TYR A 155 -26.34 -1.60 -2.40
N GLY A 156 -25.61 -0.80 -3.20
CA GLY A 156 -25.52 0.65 -3.01
C GLY A 156 -24.68 1.06 -1.80
N THR A 157 -24.98 2.25 -1.25
CA THR A 157 -24.24 2.89 -0.14
C THR A 157 -24.69 2.40 1.24
N THR A 158 -24.46 1.11 1.51
CA THR A 158 -24.77 0.52 2.82
C THR A 158 -23.68 0.79 3.86
N LYS A 159 -23.99 0.60 5.16
CA LYS A 159 -22.96 0.68 6.23
C LYS A 159 -21.84 -0.34 6.00
N LEU A 160 -22.19 -1.54 5.55
CA LEU A 160 -21.21 -2.59 5.24
C LEU A 160 -20.26 -2.13 4.12
N TYR A 161 -20.79 -1.48 3.08
CA TYR A 161 -19.98 -0.88 2.02
C TYR A 161 -18.95 0.12 2.57
N TYR A 162 -19.38 1.07 3.40
CA TYR A 162 -18.46 2.05 3.98
C TYR A 162 -17.37 1.41 4.84
N THR A 163 -17.73 0.41 5.66
CA THR A 163 -16.75 -0.33 6.46
C THR A 163 -15.75 -1.05 5.57
N CYS A 164 -16.19 -1.76 4.53
CA CYS A 164 -15.28 -2.45 3.62
C CYS A 164 -14.43 -1.48 2.78
N LEU A 165 -14.95 -0.32 2.39
CA LEU A 165 -14.16 0.70 1.69
C LEU A 165 -13.02 1.23 2.57
N ILE A 166 -13.28 1.48 3.85
CA ILE A 166 -12.26 1.94 4.79
C ILE A 166 -11.22 0.84 5.02
N LEU A 167 -11.65 -0.41 5.18
CA LEU A 167 -10.73 -1.55 5.27
C LEU A 167 -9.88 -1.69 3.99
N LEU A 168 -10.47 -1.48 2.81
CA LEU A 168 -9.75 -1.53 1.53
C LEU A 168 -8.71 -0.42 1.44
N PHE A 169 -9.07 0.80 1.85
CA PHE A 169 -8.15 1.92 1.91
C PHE A 169 -6.97 1.63 2.86
N LEU A 170 -7.23 1.10 4.05
CA LEU A 170 -6.17 0.71 5.00
C LEU A 170 -5.28 -0.39 4.40
N LEU A 171 -5.87 -1.40 3.77
CA LEU A 171 -5.14 -2.51 3.17
C LEU A 171 -4.20 -2.04 2.04
N VAL A 172 -4.65 -1.10 1.21
CA VAL A 172 -3.80 -0.43 0.20
C VAL A 172 -2.59 0.26 0.84
N ASN A 173 -2.80 0.99 1.94
CA ASN A 173 -1.72 1.71 2.61
C ASN A 173 -0.72 0.74 3.26
N ILE A 174 -1.19 -0.34 3.88
CA ILE A 174 -0.32 -1.40 4.42
C ILE A 174 0.48 -2.05 3.30
N THR A 175 -0.16 -2.36 2.17
CA THR A 175 0.53 -2.91 0.99
C THR A 175 1.60 -1.95 0.47
N GLY A 176 1.30 -0.65 0.44
CA GLY A 176 2.24 0.41 0.07
C GLY A 176 3.41 0.55 1.03
N PHE A 177 3.17 0.46 2.35
CA PHE A 177 4.21 0.45 3.38
C PHE A 177 5.18 -0.72 3.17
N LEU A 178 4.65 -1.94 2.99
CA LEU A 178 5.47 -3.11 2.69
C LEU A 178 6.25 -2.96 1.37
N GLY A 179 5.62 -2.33 0.37
CA GLY A 179 6.24 -1.96 -0.90
C GLY A 179 7.46 -1.06 -0.72
N GLY A 180 7.32 0.01 0.06
CA GLY A 180 8.42 0.90 0.39
C GLY A 180 9.55 0.20 1.15
N GLY A 181 9.24 -0.80 1.98
CA GLY A 181 10.24 -1.56 2.75
C GLY A 181 11.16 -2.38 1.84
N MET A 182 10.64 -2.85 0.69
CA MET A 182 11.45 -3.53 -0.32
C MET A 182 12.39 -2.58 -1.07
N THR A 183 11.98 -1.32 -1.30
CA THR A 183 12.77 -0.35 -2.08
C THR A 183 13.80 0.39 -1.25
N PHE A 184 13.43 0.81 -0.04
CA PHE A 184 14.26 1.67 0.81
C PHE A 184 14.86 0.92 2.01
N GLY A 185 14.56 -0.37 2.14
CA GLY A 185 15.01 -1.22 3.24
C GLY A 185 14.07 -1.15 4.46
N PRO A 186 14.31 -2.02 5.45
CA PRO A 186 13.41 -2.19 6.59
C PRO A 186 13.31 -0.99 7.53
N TYR A 187 14.34 -0.14 7.56
CA TYR A 187 14.41 1.04 8.42
C TYR A 187 14.02 2.34 7.72
N HIS A 188 13.37 2.26 6.56
CA HIS A 188 13.06 3.42 5.71
C HIS A 188 12.20 4.53 6.34
N MET A 189 11.55 4.27 7.47
CA MET A 189 10.75 5.25 8.21
C MET A 189 11.39 5.63 9.55
N HIS A 190 12.58 5.11 9.87
CA HIS A 190 13.35 5.55 11.02
C HIS A 190 14.09 6.85 10.67
N PRO A 191 14.09 7.85 11.58
CA PRO A 191 14.96 9.00 11.42
C PRO A 191 16.43 8.54 11.40
N PRO A 192 17.32 9.26 10.68
CA PRO A 192 18.75 8.98 10.74
C PRO A 192 19.23 9.08 12.19
N LEU A 193 20.01 8.09 12.62
CA LEU A 193 20.72 8.07 13.92
C LEU A 193 21.75 9.18 14.01
#